data_AF-A0A963T7F3-F1
#
_entry.id   AF-A0A963T7F3-F1
#
_cell.length_a   1.000
_cell.length_b   1.000
_cell.length_c   1.000
_cell.angle_alpha   90.00
_cell.angle_beta   90.00
_cell.angle_gamma   90.00
#
_symmetry.space_group_name_H-M   'P 1'
#
loop_
_entity.id
_entity.type
_entity.pdbx_description
1 polymer ?
#
loop_
_entity_poly.entity_id
_entity_poly.type
_entity_poly.pdbx_seq_one_letter_code
_entity_poly.pdbx_strand_id
1 'polypeptide(L)'
;TTALVKFFRLTDDENLPGTLNVGHSLPTMAQAFVFITLIKVDAWLLVACIASSVFGALWGARVVSRLPVRAIRLGMGGALLIAALLFSARNLGLMPGGGDAIALVGGAFALAVFLHLLFGALMTLGIGLYAPSLISLSMLGMDPRAAFPIMMGACAFLMPAASLQFIAVRRFDPRLALGLTFGGVPAVLIAAFIVKEMPLDLLRWLVSGVVLIAAMMLIASGLKETPAPVREA
;
A
#
# COMPACT_ATOMS: atom_id res chain seq x y z
N THR A 1 -8.05 -3.31 7.76
CA THR A 1 -9.49 -3.07 7.51
C THR A 1 -10.15 -4.15 6.67
N THR A 2 -9.66 -4.45 5.46
CA THR A 2 -10.29 -5.40 4.52
C THR A 2 -10.66 -6.75 5.14
N ALA A 3 -9.73 -7.36 5.89
CA ALA A 3 -9.98 -8.64 6.56
C ALA A 3 -11.16 -8.57 7.54
N LEU A 4 -11.25 -7.50 8.33
CA LEU A 4 -12.35 -7.30 9.30
C LEU A 4 -13.68 -7.07 8.59
N VAL A 5 -13.71 -6.24 7.55
CA VAL A 5 -14.93 -5.96 6.78
C VAL A 5 -15.48 -7.24 6.15
N LYS A 6 -14.61 -8.10 5.60
CA LYS A 6 -15.01 -9.41 5.06
C LYS A 6 -15.45 -10.38 6.16
N PHE A 7 -14.73 -10.41 7.27
CA PHE A 7 -15.04 -11.29 8.40
C PHE A 7 -16.43 -11.01 8.97
N PHE A 8 -16.76 -9.72 9.17
CA PHE A 8 -18.07 -9.29 9.68
C PHE A 8 -19.13 -9.09 8.59
N ARG A 9 -18.81 -9.34 7.32
CA ARG A 9 -19.72 -9.17 6.16
C ARG A 9 -20.41 -7.81 6.14
N LEU A 10 -19.66 -6.73 6.37
CA LEU A 10 -20.24 -5.39 6.55
C LEU A 10 -20.69 -4.71 5.24
N THR A 11 -20.23 -5.21 4.08
CA THR A 11 -20.60 -4.69 2.76
C THR A 11 -20.36 -5.75 1.68
N ASP A 12 -20.96 -5.56 0.51
CA ASP A 12 -20.76 -6.46 -0.63
C ASP A 12 -19.33 -6.37 -1.18
N ASP A 13 -18.81 -7.50 -1.66
CA ASP A 13 -17.44 -7.58 -2.20
C ASP A 13 -17.22 -6.63 -3.38
N GLU A 14 -18.27 -6.30 -4.14
CA GLU A 14 -18.24 -5.35 -5.26
C GLU A 14 -18.05 -3.89 -4.80
N ASN A 15 -18.63 -3.52 -3.65
CA ASN A 15 -18.56 -2.16 -3.10
C ASN A 15 -17.30 -1.97 -2.25
N LEU A 16 -16.71 -3.06 -1.75
CA LEU A 16 -15.58 -3.04 -0.83
C LEU A 16 -14.39 -2.16 -1.29
N PRO A 17 -13.91 -2.22 -2.56
CA PRO A 17 -12.80 -1.38 -2.99
C PRO A 17 -13.13 0.11 -2.94
N GLY A 18 -14.34 0.49 -3.39
CA GLY A 18 -14.79 1.88 -3.34
C GLY A 18 -14.99 2.37 -1.92
N THR A 19 -15.62 1.56 -1.05
CA THR A 19 -15.84 1.89 0.36
C THR A 19 -14.53 2.13 1.11
N LEU A 20 -13.53 1.27 0.90
CA LEU A 20 -12.23 1.41 1.54
C LEU A 20 -11.47 2.63 1.04
N ASN A 21 -11.45 2.89 -0.27
CA ASN A 21 -10.76 4.06 -0.82
C ASN A 21 -11.42 5.37 -0.37
N VAL A 22 -12.74 5.48 -0.48
CA VAL A 22 -13.48 6.67 -0.05
C VAL A 22 -13.32 6.88 1.46
N GLY A 23 -13.58 5.84 2.25
CA GLY A 23 -13.58 5.94 3.71
C GLY A 23 -12.20 6.17 4.34
N HIS A 24 -11.12 5.73 3.68
CA HIS A 24 -9.77 5.96 4.17
C HIS A 24 -9.08 7.16 3.53
N SER A 25 -9.66 7.85 2.54
CA SER A 25 -9.03 8.99 1.88
C SER A 25 -8.64 10.10 2.87
N LEU A 26 -9.59 10.58 3.67
CA LEU A 26 -9.32 11.63 4.67
C LEU A 26 -8.42 11.16 5.83
N PRO A 27 -8.63 9.98 6.45
CA PRO A 27 -7.68 9.44 7.42
C PRO A 27 -6.25 9.35 6.90
N THR A 28 -6.07 8.93 5.65
CA THR A 28 -4.75 8.78 5.00
C THR A 28 -4.09 10.13 4.77
N MET A 29 -4.85 11.15 4.35
CA MET A 29 -4.32 12.51 4.22
C MET A 29 -3.87 13.09 5.56
N ALA A 30 -4.68 12.94 6.61
CA ALA A 30 -4.31 13.35 7.97
C ALA A 30 -3.06 12.60 8.45
N GLN A 31 -3.01 11.29 8.19
CA GLN A 31 -1.88 10.45 8.53
C GLN A 31 -0.61 10.90 7.80
N ALA A 32 -0.67 11.14 6.50
CA ALA A 32 0.48 11.59 5.72
C ALA A 32 1.04 12.92 6.26
N PHE A 33 0.17 13.90 6.54
CA PHE A 33 0.59 15.18 7.11
C PHE A 33 1.34 15.01 8.44
N VAL A 34 0.79 14.19 9.33
CA VAL A 34 1.40 13.93 10.64
C VAL A 34 2.72 13.17 10.51
N PHE A 35 2.78 12.11 9.72
CA PHE A 35 4.01 11.31 9.62
C PHE A 35 5.13 12.01 8.85
N ILE A 36 4.82 12.80 7.82
CA ILE A 36 5.81 13.62 7.10
C ILE A 36 6.45 14.66 8.02
N THR A 37 5.69 15.20 8.99
CA THR A 37 6.21 16.19 9.94
C THR A 37 6.94 15.55 11.12
N LEU A 38 6.49 14.38 11.60
CA LEU A 38 7.05 13.71 12.77
C LEU A 38 8.27 12.83 12.48
N ILE A 39 8.37 12.25 11.29
CA ILE A 39 9.43 11.30 10.93
C ILE A 39 10.37 11.93 9.91
N LYS A 40 11.67 11.86 10.20
CA LYS A 40 12.71 12.30 9.28
C LYS A 40 12.80 11.35 8.09
N VAL A 41 12.66 11.90 6.90
CA VAL A 41 12.84 11.22 5.62
C VAL A 41 13.42 12.20 4.61
N ASP A 42 14.21 11.69 3.68
CA ASP A 42 14.72 12.49 2.57
C ASP A 42 13.57 13.07 1.74
N ALA A 43 13.53 14.40 1.63
CA ALA A 43 12.47 15.11 0.94
C ALA A 43 12.43 14.79 -0.57
N TRP A 44 13.58 14.56 -1.18
CA TRP A 44 13.67 14.28 -2.62
C TRP A 44 13.16 12.87 -2.93
N LEU A 45 13.55 11.87 -2.12
CA LEU A 45 13.02 10.52 -2.23
C LEU A 45 11.50 10.50 -2.01
N LEU A 46 11.03 11.22 -0.98
CA LEU A 46 9.62 11.31 -0.68
C LEU A 46 8.83 11.91 -1.86
N VAL A 47 9.24 13.08 -2.34
CA VAL A 47 8.55 13.76 -3.44
C VAL A 47 8.62 12.93 -4.72
N ALA A 48 9.77 12.34 -5.04
CA ALA A 48 9.93 11.52 -6.24
C ALA A 48 9.05 10.27 -6.21
N CYS A 49 8.99 9.55 -5.09
CA CYS A 49 8.12 8.37 -4.94
C CYS A 49 6.64 8.74 -5.02
N ILE A 50 6.22 9.84 -4.37
CA ILE A 50 4.83 10.33 -4.46
C ILE A 50 4.49 10.71 -5.89
N ALA A 51 5.27 11.58 -6.52
CA ALA A 51 5.03 12.05 -7.88
C ALA A 51 5.01 10.88 -8.88
N SER A 52 5.95 9.95 -8.75
CA SER A 52 6.01 8.74 -9.56
C SER A 52 4.77 7.86 -9.38
N SER A 53 4.32 7.67 -8.14
CA SER A 53 3.11 6.88 -7.88
C SER A 53 1.85 7.52 -8.47
N VAL A 54 1.70 8.84 -8.35
CA VAL A 54 0.60 9.59 -8.97
C VAL A 54 0.66 9.49 -10.49
N PHE A 55 1.83 9.69 -11.08
CA PHE A 55 2.02 9.53 -12.53
C PHE A 55 1.69 8.11 -12.99
N GLY A 56 2.10 7.10 -12.23
CA GLY A 56 1.80 5.69 -12.49
C GLY A 56 0.32 5.38 -12.43
N ALA A 57 -0.42 5.94 -11.47
CA ALA A 57 -1.86 5.76 -11.41
C ALA A 57 -2.60 6.44 -12.57
N LEU A 58 -2.17 7.64 -12.98
CA LEU A 58 -2.81 8.38 -14.07
C LEU A 58 -2.55 7.74 -15.44
N TRP A 59 -1.31 7.32 -15.70
CA TRP A 59 -0.88 6.84 -17.03
C TRP A 59 -0.83 5.31 -17.12
N GLY A 60 -0.40 4.64 -16.05
CA GLY A 60 -0.27 3.19 -15.99
C GLY A 60 -1.61 2.46 -15.96
N ALA A 61 -2.70 3.12 -15.53
CA ALA A 61 -4.04 2.54 -15.54
C ALA A 61 -4.43 1.96 -16.92
N ARG A 62 -4.07 2.64 -18.02
CA ARG A 62 -4.41 2.19 -19.39
C ARG A 62 -3.66 0.94 -19.83
N VAL A 63 -2.44 0.74 -19.33
CA VAL A 63 -1.61 -0.42 -19.66
C VAL A 63 -2.02 -1.60 -18.79
N VAL A 64 -2.10 -1.38 -17.47
CA VAL A 64 -2.33 -2.45 -16.50
C VAL A 64 -3.78 -2.94 -16.57
N SER A 65 -4.76 -2.10 -16.95
CA SER A 65 -6.16 -2.52 -17.17
C SER A 65 -6.36 -3.55 -18.28
N ARG A 66 -5.39 -3.74 -19.19
CA ARG A 66 -5.43 -4.76 -20.24
C ARG A 66 -4.88 -6.11 -19.80
N LEU A 67 -4.20 -6.16 -18.65
CA LEU A 67 -3.58 -7.35 -18.13
C LEU A 67 -4.58 -8.18 -17.31
N PRO A 68 -4.46 -9.53 -17.30
CA PRO A 68 -5.34 -10.38 -16.53
C PRO A 68 -5.14 -10.12 -15.03
N VAL A 69 -6.19 -9.61 -14.36
CA VAL A 69 -6.20 -9.29 -12.92
C VAL A 69 -5.71 -10.47 -12.08
N ARG A 70 -6.09 -11.70 -12.45
CA ARG A 70 -5.61 -12.93 -11.82
C ARG A 70 -4.09 -13.05 -11.83
N ALA A 71 -3.44 -12.83 -12.97
CA ALA A 71 -1.99 -12.94 -13.08
C ALA A 71 -1.29 -11.87 -12.23
N ILE A 72 -1.84 -10.65 -12.19
CA ILE A 72 -1.29 -9.57 -11.38
C ILE A 72 -1.42 -9.90 -9.89
N ARG A 73 -2.58 -10.37 -9.43
CA ARG A 73 -2.80 -10.77 -8.03
C ARG A 73 -1.86 -11.89 -7.60
N LEU A 74 -1.70 -12.93 -8.43
CA LEU A 74 -0.79 -14.04 -8.16
C LEU A 74 0.68 -13.59 -8.20
N GLY A 75 1.07 -12.81 -9.21
CA GLY A 75 2.43 -12.30 -9.35
C GLY A 75 2.83 -11.37 -8.20
N MET A 76 1.99 -10.38 -7.88
CA MET A 76 2.21 -9.48 -6.76
C MET A 76 2.17 -10.21 -5.42
N GLY A 77 1.20 -11.10 -5.22
CA GLY A 77 1.10 -11.91 -4.01
C GLY A 77 2.34 -12.78 -3.79
N GLY A 78 2.84 -13.44 -4.84
CA GLY A 78 4.09 -14.19 -4.80
C GLY A 78 5.31 -13.31 -4.52
N ALA A 79 5.42 -12.15 -5.17
CA ALA A 79 6.50 -11.20 -4.93
C ALA A 79 6.51 -10.69 -3.49
N LEU A 80 5.34 -10.34 -2.93
CA LEU A 80 5.21 -9.92 -1.53
C LEU A 80 5.51 -11.05 -0.55
N LEU A 81 5.13 -12.29 -0.87
CA LEU A 81 5.44 -13.45 -0.04
C LEU A 81 6.96 -13.66 0.03
N ILE A 82 7.64 -13.64 -1.12
CA ILE A 82 9.10 -13.73 -1.18
C ILE A 82 9.74 -12.57 -0.42
N ALA A 83 9.28 -11.33 -0.65
CA ALA A 83 9.81 -10.16 0.04
C ALA A 83 9.63 -10.28 1.57
N ALA A 84 8.49 -10.75 2.05
CA ALA A 84 8.24 -10.94 3.48
C ALA A 84 9.12 -12.01 4.10
N LEU A 85 9.36 -13.12 3.38
CA LEU A 85 10.29 -14.16 3.82
C LEU A 85 11.73 -13.64 3.89
N LEU A 86 12.18 -12.92 2.85
CA LEU A 86 13.51 -12.31 2.82
C LEU A 86 13.67 -11.24 3.91
N PHE A 87 12.64 -10.41 4.11
CA PHE A 87 12.63 -9.41 5.18
C PHE A 87 12.64 -10.06 6.57
N SER A 88 11.96 -11.19 6.75
CA SER A 88 12.01 -11.95 8.00
C SER A 88 13.39 -12.60 8.23
N ALA A 89 13.97 -13.19 7.18
CA ALA A 89 15.33 -13.75 7.25
C ALA A 89 16.36 -12.66 7.61
N ARG A 90 16.19 -11.46 7.07
CA ARG A 90 16.97 -10.27 7.43
C ARG A 90 16.79 -9.87 8.90
N ASN A 91 15.56 -9.85 9.41
CA ASN A 91 15.28 -9.58 10.83
C ASN A 91 15.93 -10.61 11.76
N LEU A 92 16.12 -11.85 11.30
CA LEU A 92 16.80 -12.92 12.02
C LEU A 92 18.34 -12.87 11.89
N GLY A 93 18.89 -11.89 11.17
CA GLY A 93 20.34 -11.75 10.95
C GLY A 93 20.91 -12.76 9.93
N LEU A 94 20.07 -13.45 9.16
CA LEU A 94 20.48 -14.48 8.19
C LEU A 94 20.96 -13.89 6.85
N MET A 95 20.78 -12.58 6.63
CA MET A 95 21.15 -11.89 5.40
C MET A 95 21.81 -10.55 5.70
N PRO A 96 22.78 -10.11 4.89
CA PRO A 96 23.35 -8.78 5.00
C PRO A 96 22.33 -7.71 4.60
N GLY A 97 22.34 -6.62 5.36
CA GLY A 97 21.51 -5.44 5.13
C GLY A 97 20.46 -5.27 6.23
N GLY A 98 20.14 -4.00 6.55
CA GLY A 98 19.00 -3.58 7.37
C GLY A 98 19.32 -2.22 7.94
N GLY A 99 19.16 -1.17 7.13
CA GLY A 99 19.77 0.12 7.41
C GLY A 99 18.84 1.05 8.15
N ASP A 100 19.43 1.86 9.03
CA ASP A 100 18.80 3.04 9.62
C ASP A 100 18.75 4.21 8.62
N ALA A 101 18.73 3.89 7.32
CA ALA A 101 18.79 4.87 6.25
C ALA A 101 17.44 5.60 6.15
N ILE A 102 17.51 6.92 6.11
CA ILE A 102 16.35 7.80 5.89
C ILE A 102 16.30 8.32 4.44
N ALA A 103 17.30 7.96 3.64
CA ALA A 103 17.49 8.34 2.25
C ALA A 103 17.96 7.13 1.44
N LEU A 104 17.62 7.10 0.16
CA LEU A 104 18.17 6.17 -0.82
C LEU A 104 18.86 7.01 -1.90
N VAL A 105 20.00 6.54 -2.40
CA VAL A 105 20.78 7.23 -3.44
C VAL A 105 21.13 6.28 -4.58
N GLY A 106 21.48 6.83 -5.74
CA GLY A 106 21.91 6.07 -6.90
C GLY A 106 20.88 5.04 -7.36
N GLY A 107 21.30 3.79 -7.54
CA GLY A 107 20.43 2.72 -8.05
C GLY A 107 19.25 2.40 -7.15
N ALA A 108 19.40 2.49 -5.82
CA ALA A 108 18.32 2.21 -4.88
C ALA A 108 17.22 3.29 -4.95
N PHE A 109 17.60 4.56 -5.14
CA PHE A 109 16.67 5.65 -5.38
C PHE A 109 15.87 5.42 -6.68
N ALA A 110 16.58 5.13 -7.78
CA ALA A 110 15.94 4.91 -9.07
C ALA A 110 14.96 3.72 -9.03
N LEU A 111 15.36 2.63 -8.37
CA LEU A 111 14.51 1.46 -8.18
C LEU A 111 13.29 1.77 -7.30
N ALA A 112 13.46 2.51 -6.20
CA ALA A 112 12.34 2.94 -5.36
C ALA A 112 11.31 3.77 -6.16
N VAL A 113 11.78 4.74 -6.94
CA VAL A 113 10.93 5.57 -7.79
C VAL A 113 10.20 4.74 -8.85
N PHE A 114 10.89 3.81 -9.52
CA PHE A 114 10.29 2.90 -10.50
C PHE A 114 9.25 1.97 -9.88
N LEU A 115 9.53 1.40 -8.70
CA LEU A 115 8.57 0.56 -7.99
C LEU A 115 7.33 1.36 -7.60
N HIS A 116 7.48 2.60 -7.15
CA HIS A 116 6.34 3.47 -6.84
C HIS A 116 5.50 3.82 -8.08
N LEU A 117 6.13 3.99 -9.24
CA LEU A 117 5.42 4.12 -10.53
C LEU A 117 4.51 2.90 -10.76
N LEU A 118 5.08 1.71 -10.62
CA LEU A 118 4.36 0.45 -10.81
C LEU A 118 3.24 0.29 -9.77
N PHE A 119 3.52 0.55 -8.49
CA PHE A 119 2.53 0.43 -7.42
C PHE A 119 1.38 1.43 -7.62
N GLY A 120 1.67 2.64 -8.08
CA GLY A 120 0.65 3.61 -8.47
C GLY A 120 -0.26 3.08 -9.57
N ALA A 121 0.32 2.50 -10.62
CA ALA A 121 -0.44 1.87 -11.70
C ALA A 121 -1.30 0.70 -11.21
N LEU A 122 -0.74 -0.16 -10.35
CA LEU A 122 -1.44 -1.33 -9.79
C LEU A 122 -2.57 -0.95 -8.82
N MET A 123 -2.44 0.17 -8.12
CA MET A 123 -3.50 0.69 -7.24
C MET A 123 -4.80 0.96 -8.00
N THR A 124 -4.72 1.31 -9.29
CA THR A 124 -5.91 1.50 -10.13
C THR A 124 -6.72 0.21 -10.34
N LEU A 125 -6.10 -0.95 -10.14
CA LEU A 125 -6.77 -2.26 -10.16
C LEU A 125 -7.18 -2.76 -8.76
N GLY A 126 -7.12 -1.90 -7.75
CA GLY A 126 -7.45 -2.24 -6.37
C GLY A 126 -6.34 -3.00 -5.63
N ILE A 127 -5.11 -3.04 -6.16
CA ILE A 127 -3.95 -3.62 -5.49
C ILE A 127 -3.28 -2.52 -4.67
N GLY A 128 -3.44 -2.57 -3.35
CA GLY A 128 -2.95 -1.51 -2.45
C GLY A 128 -1.43 -1.29 -2.53
N LEU A 129 -1.01 -0.03 -2.38
CA LEU A 129 0.39 0.39 -2.38
C LEU A 129 1.09 0.20 -1.03
N TYR A 130 0.34 0.08 0.06
CA TYR A 130 0.86 0.05 1.44
C TYR A 130 1.92 -1.03 1.68
N ALA A 131 1.53 -2.30 1.59
CA ALA A 131 2.44 -3.41 1.83
C ALA A 131 3.62 -3.45 0.83
N PRO A 132 3.41 -3.31 -0.50
CA PRO A 132 4.50 -3.26 -1.47
C PRO A 132 5.48 -2.12 -1.24
N SER A 133 5.01 -0.90 -0.97
CA SER A 133 5.86 0.28 -0.73
C SER A 133 6.70 0.08 0.53
N LEU A 134 6.07 -0.29 1.64
CA LEU A 134 6.75 -0.43 2.92
C LEU A 134 7.84 -1.49 2.88
N ILE A 135 7.53 -2.68 2.32
CA ILE A 135 8.51 -3.76 2.26
C ILE A 135 9.62 -3.50 1.25
N SER A 136 9.30 -2.94 0.07
CA SER A 136 10.32 -2.67 -0.95
C SER A 136 11.32 -1.63 -0.49
N LEU A 137 10.87 -0.52 0.11
CA LEU A 137 11.76 0.50 0.67
C LEU A 137 12.62 -0.06 1.81
N SER A 138 12.03 -0.88 2.68
CA SER A 138 12.77 -1.54 3.76
C SER A 138 13.80 -2.55 3.21
N MET A 139 13.46 -3.28 2.16
CA MET A 139 14.39 -4.18 1.47
C MET A 139 15.53 -3.43 0.79
N LEU A 140 15.28 -2.22 0.27
CA LEU A 140 16.30 -1.32 -0.26
C LEU A 140 17.21 -0.71 0.81
N GLY A 141 16.96 -1.03 2.09
CA GLY A 141 17.83 -0.65 3.21
C GLY A 141 17.36 0.57 3.99
N MET A 142 16.15 1.06 3.72
CA MET A 142 15.56 2.16 4.46
C MET A 142 14.98 1.69 5.80
N ASP A 143 15.03 2.56 6.80
CA ASP A 143 14.36 2.30 8.07
C ASP A 143 12.84 2.21 7.85
N PRO A 144 12.15 1.19 8.39
CA PRO A 144 10.71 1.05 8.23
C PRO A 144 9.93 2.28 8.71
N ARG A 145 10.36 2.98 9.79
CA ARG A 145 9.68 4.21 10.23
C ARG A 145 9.83 5.29 9.16
N ALA A 146 11.02 5.49 8.60
CA ALA A 146 11.25 6.44 7.50
C ALA A 146 10.47 6.09 6.22
N ALA A 147 10.10 4.82 6.02
CA ALA A 147 9.27 4.38 4.89
C ALA A 147 7.78 4.75 5.05
N PHE A 148 7.28 4.88 6.28
CA PHE A 148 5.87 5.23 6.51
C PHE A 148 5.45 6.54 5.85
N PRO A 149 6.16 7.68 6.01
CA PRO A 149 5.81 8.93 5.36
C PRO A 149 5.68 8.81 3.83
N ILE A 150 6.55 8.04 3.18
CA ILE A 150 6.53 7.86 1.72
C ILE A 150 5.29 7.05 1.32
N MET A 151 5.06 5.91 1.98
CA MET A 151 3.90 5.06 1.77
C MET A 151 2.59 5.84 1.97
N MET A 152 2.50 6.58 3.08
CA MET A 152 1.32 7.35 3.45
C MET A 152 1.09 8.53 2.51
N GLY A 153 2.16 9.26 2.16
CA GLY A 153 2.11 10.36 1.22
C GLY A 153 1.60 9.89 -0.14
N ALA A 154 2.14 8.79 -0.68
CA ALA A 154 1.70 8.25 -1.96
C ALA A 154 0.19 7.91 -1.95
N CYS A 155 -0.27 7.19 -0.92
CA CYS A 155 -1.68 6.84 -0.78
C CYS A 155 -2.58 8.07 -0.55
N ALA A 156 -2.11 9.11 0.14
CA ALA A 156 -2.89 10.32 0.41
C ALA A 156 -3.30 11.06 -0.86
N PHE A 157 -2.48 11.01 -1.91
CA PHE A 157 -2.83 11.61 -3.21
C PHE A 157 -3.57 10.63 -4.13
N LEU A 158 -3.25 9.33 -4.04
CA LEU A 158 -3.85 8.32 -4.91
C LEU A 158 -5.28 7.93 -4.52
N MET A 159 -5.57 7.80 -3.22
CA MET A 159 -6.88 7.33 -2.77
C MET A 159 -8.02 8.31 -3.09
N PRO A 160 -7.87 9.65 -2.98
CA PRO A 160 -8.88 10.58 -3.46
C PRO A 160 -9.10 10.46 -4.97
N ALA A 161 -8.02 10.36 -5.75
CA ALA A 161 -8.10 10.22 -7.21
C ALA A 161 -8.80 8.91 -7.63
N ALA A 162 -8.50 7.80 -6.96
CA ALA A 162 -9.18 6.52 -7.18
C ALA A 162 -10.65 6.57 -6.73
N SER A 163 -10.94 7.22 -5.60
CA SER A 163 -12.29 7.37 -5.04
C SER A 163 -13.26 8.05 -5.99
N LEU A 164 -12.80 9.03 -6.79
CA LEU A 164 -13.65 9.72 -7.76
C LEU A 164 -14.34 8.76 -8.74
N GLN A 165 -13.64 7.71 -9.18
CA GLN A 165 -14.20 6.73 -10.12
C GLN A 165 -15.31 5.91 -9.45
N PHE A 166 -15.07 5.44 -8.22
CA PHE A 166 -16.06 4.68 -7.45
C PHE A 166 -17.30 5.50 -7.08
N ILE A 167 -17.11 6.79 -6.76
CA ILE A 167 -18.21 7.72 -6.49
C ILE A 167 -19.02 7.96 -7.76
N ALA A 168 -18.36 8.19 -8.90
CA ALA A 168 -19.02 8.43 -10.19
C ALA A 168 -19.91 7.26 -10.61
N VAL A 169 -19.48 6.02 -10.40
CA VAL A 169 -20.27 4.82 -10.71
C VAL A 169 -21.16 4.33 -9.55
N ARG A 170 -21.21 5.06 -8.43
CA ARG A 170 -21.94 4.70 -7.19
C ARG A 170 -21.61 3.29 -6.67
N ARG A 171 -20.35 2.87 -6.80
CA ARG A 171 -19.84 1.56 -6.33
C ARG A 171 -19.07 1.70 -5.02
N PHE A 172 -19.78 2.12 -3.99
CA PHE A 172 -19.28 2.16 -2.61
C PHE A 172 -20.44 2.20 -1.62
N ASP A 173 -20.18 1.79 -0.38
CA ASP A 173 -21.10 1.90 0.75
C ASP A 173 -20.82 3.21 1.51
N PRO A 174 -21.73 4.21 1.45
CA PRO A 174 -21.51 5.51 2.07
C PRO A 174 -21.55 5.45 3.60
N ARG A 175 -22.32 4.54 4.20
CA ARG A 175 -22.43 4.45 5.67
C ARG A 175 -21.13 3.90 6.26
N LEU A 176 -20.62 2.83 5.66
CA LEU A 176 -19.35 2.25 6.06
C LEU A 176 -18.18 3.19 5.76
N ALA A 177 -18.19 3.87 4.60
CA ALA A 177 -17.16 4.86 4.26
C ALA A 177 -17.12 6.05 5.25
N LEU A 178 -18.28 6.59 5.63
CA LEU A 178 -18.36 7.64 6.65
C LEU A 178 -17.87 7.13 8.01
N GLY A 179 -18.25 5.92 8.41
CA GLY A 179 -17.77 5.30 9.64
C GLY A 179 -16.24 5.16 9.67
N LEU A 180 -15.64 4.70 8.56
CA LEU A 180 -14.19 4.62 8.40
C LEU A 180 -13.51 6.00 8.44
N THR A 181 -14.16 7.03 7.90
CA THR A 181 -13.65 8.40 7.91
C THR A 181 -13.63 8.96 9.32
N PHE A 182 -14.79 8.95 10.00
CA PHE A 182 -14.94 9.52 11.34
C PHE A 182 -14.17 8.74 12.40
N GLY A 183 -14.08 7.41 12.29
CA GLY A 183 -13.27 6.59 13.18
C GLY A 183 -11.78 6.67 12.84
N GLY A 184 -11.44 6.76 11.56
CA GLY A 184 -10.07 6.70 11.07
C GLY A 184 -9.25 7.96 11.38
N VAL A 185 -9.82 9.16 11.23
CA VAL A 185 -9.07 10.40 11.47
C VAL A 185 -8.57 10.50 12.93
N PRO A 186 -9.41 10.33 13.97
CA PRO A 186 -8.93 10.34 15.36
C PRO A 186 -7.99 9.18 15.66
N ALA A 187 -8.29 7.97 15.14
CA ALA A 187 -7.46 6.79 15.38
C ALA A 187 -6.03 6.98 14.84
N VAL A 188 -5.88 7.61 13.68
CA VAL A 188 -4.58 7.94 13.09
C VAL A 188 -3.79 8.92 13.96
N LEU A 189 -4.45 9.96 14.49
CA LEU A 189 -3.80 10.95 15.35
C LEU A 189 -3.26 10.29 16.63
N ILE A 190 -4.02 9.36 17.21
CA ILE A 190 -3.58 8.58 18.37
C ILE A 190 -2.45 7.61 17.98
N ALA A 191 -2.58 6.92 16.83
CA ALA A 191 -1.60 5.95 16.36
C ALA A 191 -0.23 6.59 16.08
N ALA A 192 -0.17 7.86 15.68
CA ALA A 192 1.08 8.57 15.46
C ALA A 192 1.95 8.63 16.72
N PHE A 193 1.35 8.82 17.90
CA PHE A 193 2.07 8.78 19.17
C PHE A 193 2.60 7.39 19.51
N ILE A 194 1.84 6.33 19.18
CA ILE A 194 2.24 4.95 19.45
C ILE A 194 3.40 4.52 18.54
N VAL A 195 3.30 4.80 17.24
CA VAL A 195 4.31 4.38 16.24
C VAL A 195 5.66 5.05 16.51
N LYS A 196 5.65 6.29 16.99
CA LYS A 196 6.87 7.02 17.34
C LYS A 196 7.67 6.33 18.45
N GLU A 197 6.99 5.79 19.45
CA GLU A 197 7.61 5.19 20.64
C GLU A 197 7.87 3.68 20.49
N MET A 198 7.39 3.04 19.41
CA MET A 198 7.42 1.58 19.25
C MET A 198 8.83 1.07 18.92
N PRO A 199 9.41 0.09 19.64
CA PRO A 199 10.74 -0.47 19.33
C PRO A 199 10.88 -0.93 17.87
N LEU A 200 12.03 -0.67 17.25
CA LEU A 200 12.27 -1.00 15.84
C LEU A 200 12.09 -2.48 15.53
N ASP A 201 12.51 -3.37 16.42
CA ASP A 201 12.37 -4.82 16.22
C ASP A 201 10.89 -5.23 16.16
N LEU A 202 10.07 -4.68 17.06
CA LEU A 202 8.63 -4.93 17.04
C LEU A 202 8.00 -4.40 15.74
N LEU A 203 8.42 -3.22 15.29
CA LEU A 203 7.94 -2.64 14.04
C LEU A 203 8.32 -3.50 12.83
N ARG A 204 9.56 -4.00 12.77
CA ARG A 204 10.03 -4.89 11.70
C ARG A 204 9.21 -6.18 11.63
N TRP A 205 8.91 -6.80 12.77
CA TRP A 205 8.05 -7.98 12.82
C TRP A 205 6.60 -7.67 12.46
N LEU A 206 6.08 -6.51 12.89
CA LEU A 206 4.75 -6.04 12.50
C LEU A 206 4.64 -5.87 10.98
N VAL A 207 5.62 -5.21 10.35
CA VAL A 207 5.67 -5.05 8.89
C VAL A 207 5.67 -6.41 8.19
N SER A 208 6.53 -7.33 8.63
CA SER A 208 6.56 -8.68 8.07
C SER A 208 5.19 -9.37 8.15
N GLY A 209 4.56 -9.37 9.34
CA GLY A 209 3.25 -9.98 9.54
C GLY A 209 2.15 -9.38 8.65
N VAL A 210 2.09 -8.04 8.56
CA VAL A 210 1.12 -7.35 7.70
C VAL A 210 1.33 -7.68 6.22
N VAL A 211 2.58 -7.73 5.76
CA VAL A 211 2.90 -8.03 4.36
C VAL A 211 2.61 -9.49 4.04
N LEU A 212 2.90 -10.43 4.95
CA LEU A 212 2.51 -11.84 4.81
C LEU A 212 1.00 -11.98 4.65
N ILE A 213 0.21 -11.31 5.50
CA ILE A 213 -1.25 -11.33 5.37
C ILE A 213 -1.69 -10.76 4.01
N ALA A 214 -1.13 -9.63 3.60
CA ALA A 214 -1.45 -9.02 2.30
C ALA A 214 -1.10 -9.95 1.12
N ALA A 215 0.07 -10.60 1.16
CA ALA A 215 0.51 -11.56 0.17
C ALA A 215 -0.46 -12.76 0.07
N MET A 216 -0.81 -13.36 1.22
CA MET A 216 -1.74 -14.47 1.28
C MET A 216 -3.14 -14.09 0.80
N MET A 217 -3.62 -12.89 1.14
CA MET A 217 -4.90 -12.39 0.65
C MET A 217 -4.91 -12.20 -0.87
N LEU A 218 -3.85 -11.64 -1.45
CA LEU A 218 -3.73 -11.47 -2.90
C LEU A 218 -3.68 -12.82 -3.63
N ILE A 219 -2.91 -13.77 -3.13
CA ILE A 219 -2.84 -15.13 -3.69
C ILE A 219 -4.23 -15.80 -3.62
N ALA A 220 -4.87 -15.76 -2.45
CA ALA A 220 -6.19 -16.35 -2.27
C ALA A 220 -7.25 -15.73 -3.19
N SER A 221 -7.23 -14.40 -3.37
CA SER A 221 -8.11 -13.71 -4.32
C SER A 221 -7.81 -14.11 -5.77
N GLY A 222 -6.54 -14.23 -6.16
CA GLY A 222 -6.16 -14.67 -7.51
C GLY A 222 -6.52 -16.13 -7.81
N LEU A 223 -6.49 -17.02 -6.81
CA LEU A 223 -6.88 -18.42 -6.96
C LEU A 223 -8.40 -18.62 -7.11
N LYS A 224 -9.21 -17.76 -6.46
CA LYS A 224 -10.67 -17.78 -6.56
C LYS A 224 -11.21 -17.17 -7.85
N GLU A 225 -10.38 -16.42 -8.57
CA GLU A 225 -10.81 -15.73 -9.78
C GLU A 225 -10.85 -16.70 -10.97
N THR A 226 -12.04 -16.92 -11.50
CA THR A 226 -12.23 -17.69 -12.74
C THR A 226 -11.57 -16.91 -13.88
N PRO A 227 -10.67 -17.53 -14.67
CA PRO A 227 -10.04 -16.82 -15.77
C PRO A 227 -11.12 -16.44 -16.79
N ALA A 228 -11.18 -15.15 -17.16
CA ALA A 228 -12.08 -14.71 -18.20
C ALA A 228 -11.71 -15.41 -19.52
N PRO A 229 -12.70 -15.85 -20.33
CA PRO A 229 -12.41 -16.39 -21.66
C PRO A 229 -11.65 -15.32 -22.47
N VAL A 230 -10.58 -15.74 -23.13
CA VAL A 230 -9.80 -14.88 -24.01
C VAL A 230 -10.77 -14.35 -25.06
N ARG A 231 -11.01 -13.03 -25.07
CA ARG A 231 -11.68 -12.39 -26.21
C ARG A 231 -10.69 -12.41 -27.35
N GLU A 232 -10.82 -13.40 -28.23
CA GLU A 232 -10.21 -13.34 -29.56
C GLU A 232 -10.74 -12.08 -30.26
N ALA A 233 -9.81 -11.26 -30.72
CA ALA A 233 -10.07 -10.02 -31.44
C ALA A 233 -10.25 -10.30 -32.93
#